data_AF-A0A0B4RW93-F1
#
_entry.id   AF-A0A0B4RW93-F1
#
_cell.length_a   1.000
_cell.length_b   1.000
_cell.length_c   1.000
_cell.angle_alpha   90.00
_cell.angle_beta   90.00
_cell.angle_gamma   90.00
#
_symmetry.space_group_name_H-M   'P 1'
#
loop_
_entity.id
_entity.type
_entity.pdbx_description
1 polymer ?
#
loop_
_entity_poly.entity_id
_entity_poly.type
_entity_poly.pdbx_seq_one_letter_code
_entity_poly.pdbx_strand_id
1 'polypeptide(L)'
;TFFHDHTVMILSMITIMVAYIMMTLTKNKYINRYLLEGQTIELIWTVMPAITLIFIALPSLRLLYMIDEINNPSITLKVIGHQWYWSYEYSDFSNTEFDSYMKPVNEMNKNEIRLLDVDNRTVIPMNTQARVVVTAADVLHSWAVPALGIKIDAVPGRLNQGTMNI
;
A
#
# COMPACT_ATOMS: atom_id res chain seq x y z
N THR A 1 -3.70 3.33 8.66
CA THR A 1 -2.84 3.24 9.85
C THR A 1 -3.34 2.20 10.83
N PHE A 2 -4.61 2.24 11.29
CA PHE A 2 -5.15 1.28 12.28
C PHE A 2 -4.90 -0.22 12.00
N PHE A 3 -5.15 -0.70 10.77
CA PHE A 3 -4.92 -2.11 10.45
C PHE A 3 -3.43 -2.50 10.46
N HIS A 4 -2.57 -1.60 9.99
CA HIS A 4 -1.13 -1.79 10.08
C HIS A 4 -0.70 -1.91 11.54
N ASP A 5 -1.15 -1.00 12.40
CA ASP A 5 -0.77 -0.98 13.82
C ASP A 5 -1.30 -2.22 14.56
N HIS A 6 -2.54 -2.65 14.28
CA HIS A 6 -3.11 -3.91 14.77
C HIS A 6 -2.26 -5.13 14.37
N THR A 7 -1.87 -5.20 13.10
CA THR A 7 -1.04 -6.30 12.57
C THR A 7 0.35 -6.28 13.20
N VAL A 8 0.99 -5.11 13.29
CA VAL A 8 2.31 -4.95 13.92
C VAL A 8 2.27 -5.30 15.40
N MET A 9 1.20 -4.96 16.12
CA MET A 9 1.02 -5.38 17.50
C MET A 9 1.06 -6.91 17.63
N ILE A 10 0.27 -7.63 16.83
CA ILE A 10 0.25 -9.10 16.84
C ILE A 10 1.64 -9.68 16.48
N LEU A 11 2.27 -9.17 15.43
CA LEU A 11 3.60 -9.63 15.01
C LEU A 11 4.67 -9.37 16.08
N SER A 12 4.61 -8.22 16.77
CA SER A 12 5.54 -7.91 17.86
C SER A 12 5.34 -8.85 19.06
N MET A 13 4.11 -9.20 19.41
CA MET A 13 3.83 -10.19 20.47
C MET A 13 4.42 -11.57 20.12
N ILE A 14 4.23 -12.03 18.87
CA ILE A 14 4.76 -13.32 18.42
C ILE A 14 6.29 -13.32 18.42
N THR A 15 6.91 -12.26 17.88
CA THR A 15 8.38 -12.17 17.81
C THR A 15 9.03 -12.10 19.20
N ILE A 16 8.45 -11.35 20.15
CA ILE A 16 8.92 -11.30 21.53
C ILE A 16 8.76 -12.68 22.21
N MET A 17 7.63 -13.36 22.02
CA MET A 17 7.40 -14.69 22.58
C MET A 17 8.43 -15.71 22.06
N VAL A 18 8.66 -15.75 20.74
CA VAL A 18 9.64 -16.66 20.12
C VAL A 18 11.05 -16.32 20.59
N ALA A 19 11.42 -15.02 20.61
CA ALA A 19 12.73 -14.59 21.10
C ALA A 19 12.96 -15.00 22.56
N TYR A 20 11.94 -14.88 23.42
CA TYR A 20 11.99 -15.32 24.81
C TYR A 20 12.19 -16.84 24.94
N ILE A 21 11.44 -17.64 24.17
CA ILE A 21 11.60 -19.11 24.17
C ILE A 21 13.02 -19.50 23.70
N MET A 22 13.52 -18.89 22.63
CA MET A 22 14.88 -19.18 22.14
C MET A 22 15.97 -18.79 23.17
N MET A 23 15.82 -17.64 23.83
CA MET A 23 16.76 -17.19 24.85
C MET A 23 16.75 -18.07 26.11
N THR A 24 15.59 -18.62 26.48
CA THR A 24 15.49 -19.52 27.64
C THR A 24 16.02 -20.92 27.32
N LEU A 25 15.74 -21.46 26.13
CA LEU A 25 16.27 -22.74 25.68
C LEU A 25 17.80 -22.74 25.59
N THR A 26 18.41 -21.67 25.08
CA THR A 26 19.88 -21.54 24.98
C THR A 26 20.57 -21.45 26.34
N LYS A 27 19.86 -21.04 27.40
CA LYS A 27 20.39 -20.96 28.77
C LYS A 27 20.08 -22.19 29.62
N ASN A 28 19.29 -23.15 29.12
CA ASN A 28 18.86 -24.30 29.88
C ASN A 28 19.98 -25.35 29.99
N LYS A 29 20.23 -25.84 31.21
CA LYS A 29 21.23 -26.90 31.49
C LYS A 29 20.60 -28.30 31.60
N TYR A 30 19.29 -28.40 31.77
CA TYR A 30 18.59 -29.67 31.92
C TYR A 30 18.43 -30.35 30.56
N ILE A 31 18.69 -31.66 30.53
CA ILE A 31 18.64 -32.47 29.31
C ILE A 31 17.46 -33.43 29.39
N ASN A 32 16.58 -33.40 28.38
CA ASN A 32 15.53 -34.40 28.18
C ASN A 32 15.67 -35.04 26.79
N ARG A 33 16.04 -36.32 26.74
CA ARG A 33 16.29 -37.06 25.48
C ARG A 33 15.13 -37.96 25.06
N TYR A 34 14.15 -38.19 25.93
CA TYR A 34 13.07 -39.15 25.70
C TYR A 34 11.76 -38.47 25.25
N LEU A 35 11.74 -37.14 25.11
CA LEU A 35 10.63 -36.42 24.52
C LEU A 35 10.66 -36.59 23.00
N LEU A 36 10.05 -37.66 22.49
CA LEU A 36 9.99 -37.99 21.07
C LEU A 36 8.71 -37.50 20.39
N GLU A 37 7.60 -37.44 21.12
CA GLU A 37 6.30 -37.02 20.61
C GLU A 37 5.56 -36.11 21.59
N GLY A 38 4.68 -35.27 21.04
CA GLY A 38 3.92 -34.30 21.80
C GLY A 38 2.64 -33.88 21.06
N GLN A 39 1.75 -34.83 20.79
CA GLN A 39 0.52 -34.58 20.02
C GLN A 39 -0.32 -33.42 20.58
N THR A 40 -0.36 -33.26 21.91
CA THR A 40 -1.08 -32.15 22.55
C THR A 40 -0.43 -30.78 22.29
N ILE A 41 0.91 -30.68 22.30
CA ILE A 41 1.60 -29.41 21.98
C ILE A 41 1.53 -29.11 20.49
N GLU A 42 1.57 -30.14 19.64
CA GLU A 42 1.35 -30.05 18.20
C GLU A 42 -0.01 -29.46 17.86
N LEU A 43 -1.06 -29.92 18.54
CA LEU A 43 -2.39 -29.36 18.41
C LEU A 43 -2.41 -27.87 18.80
N ILE A 44 -1.80 -27.52 19.94
CA ILE A 44 -1.80 -26.14 20.46
C ILE A 44 -1.09 -25.19 19.49
N TRP A 45 0.12 -25.52 19.02
CA TRP A 45 0.87 -24.65 18.12
C TRP A 45 0.31 -24.62 16.70
N THR A 46 -0.64 -25.49 16.36
CA THR A 46 -1.34 -25.48 15.07
C THR A 46 -2.59 -24.62 15.16
N VAL A 47 -3.38 -24.80 16.21
CA VAL A 47 -4.64 -24.07 16.42
C VAL A 47 -4.39 -22.59 16.78
N MET A 48 -3.39 -22.29 17.62
CA MET A 48 -3.13 -20.92 18.05
C MET A 48 -2.78 -19.98 16.88
N PRO A 49 -1.83 -20.32 15.97
CA PRO A 49 -1.57 -19.50 14.78
C PRO A 49 -2.78 -19.36 13.86
N ALA A 50 -3.55 -20.43 13.66
CA ALA A 50 -4.76 -20.36 12.84
C ALA A 50 -5.76 -19.32 13.37
N ILE A 51 -5.98 -19.28 14.68
CA ILE A 51 -6.82 -18.26 15.33
C ILE A 51 -6.21 -16.85 15.13
N THR A 52 -4.90 -16.67 15.33
CA THR A 52 -4.26 -15.36 15.12
C THR A 52 -4.41 -14.84 13.69
N LEU A 53 -4.35 -15.72 12.69
CA LEU A 53 -4.57 -15.35 11.28
C LEU A 53 -5.99 -14.86 11.03
N ILE A 54 -7.00 -15.46 11.67
CA ILE A 54 -8.39 -14.97 11.58
C ILE A 54 -8.50 -13.53 12.10
N PHE A 55 -7.84 -13.21 13.22
CA PHE A 55 -7.82 -11.86 13.79
C PHE A 55 -7.12 -10.82 12.91
N ILE A 56 -6.22 -11.23 12.03
CA ILE A 56 -5.59 -10.35 11.02
C ILE A 56 -6.49 -10.28 9.77
N ALA A 57 -7.04 -11.41 9.32
CA ALA A 57 -7.78 -11.49 8.07
C ALA A 57 -9.10 -10.72 8.09
N LEU A 58 -9.88 -10.79 9.17
CA LEU A 58 -11.19 -10.12 9.26
C LEU A 58 -11.12 -8.60 9.05
N PRO A 59 -10.28 -7.82 9.78
CA PRO A 59 -10.16 -6.38 9.52
C PRO A 59 -9.54 -6.09 8.14
N SER A 60 -8.62 -6.95 7.65
CA SER A 60 -8.04 -6.81 6.31
C SER A 60 -9.09 -6.90 5.20
N LEU A 61 -9.95 -7.94 5.26
CA LEU A 61 -11.00 -8.14 4.26
C LEU A 61 -12.03 -7.01 4.30
N ARG A 62 -12.42 -6.57 5.50
CA ARG A 62 -13.31 -5.41 5.63
C ARG A 62 -12.75 -4.18 4.93
N LEU A 63 -11.47 -3.86 5.13
CA LEU A 63 -10.83 -2.71 4.47
C LEU A 63 -10.74 -2.89 2.96
N LEU A 64 -10.43 -4.10 2.49
CA LEU A 64 -10.37 -4.40 1.06
C LEU A 64 -11.69 -4.07 0.36
N TYR A 65 -12.82 -4.52 0.92
CA TYR A 65 -14.13 -4.23 0.35
C TYR A 65 -14.50 -2.74 0.45
N MET A 66 -14.13 -2.05 1.53
CA MET A 66 -14.37 -0.61 1.67
C MET A 66 -13.58 0.23 0.65
N ILE A 67 -12.42 -0.23 0.19
CA ILE A 67 -11.60 0.47 -0.81
C ILE A 67 -12.15 0.25 -2.22
N ASP A 68 -12.73 -0.92 -2.50
CA ASP A 68 -13.26 -1.28 -3.82
C ASP A 68 -14.62 -0.63 -4.12
N GLU A 69 -15.34 -0.16 -3.09
CA GLU A 69 -16.60 0.56 -3.26
C GLU A 69 -16.40 1.94 -3.91
N ILE A 70 -16.63 2.01 -5.23
CA ILE A 70 -16.64 3.26 -5.98
C ILE A 70 -17.99 3.96 -5.80
N ASN A 71 -18.04 4.91 -4.87
CA ASN A 71 -19.17 5.82 -4.72
C ASN A 71 -19.05 6.99 -5.71
N ASN A 72 -20.18 7.36 -6.32
CA ASN A 72 -20.38 8.42 -7.32
C ASN A 72 -19.28 9.50 -7.36
N PRO A 73 -18.24 9.35 -8.20
CA PRO A 73 -17.13 10.30 -8.25
C PRO A 73 -17.59 11.62 -8.88
N SER A 74 -17.11 12.72 -8.33
CA SER A 74 -17.39 14.08 -8.80
C SER A 74 -16.49 14.54 -9.93
N ILE A 75 -15.30 13.94 -10.03
CA ILE A 75 -14.28 14.24 -11.04
C ILE A 75 -13.55 12.95 -11.43
N THR A 76 -13.19 12.83 -12.70
CA THR A 76 -12.34 11.78 -13.25
C THR A 76 -11.01 12.38 -13.71
N LEU A 77 -9.92 11.85 -13.15
CA LEU A 77 -8.55 12.13 -13.58
C LEU A 77 -8.00 10.90 -14.30
N LYS A 78 -7.58 11.08 -15.54
CA LYS A 78 -6.84 10.05 -16.26
C LYS A 78 -5.34 10.33 -16.17
N VAL A 79 -4.58 9.30 -15.86
CA VAL A 79 -3.14 9.34 -15.64
C VAL A 79 -2.48 8.38 -16.61
N ILE A 80 -1.53 8.88 -17.40
CA ILE A 80 -0.84 8.11 -18.42
C ILE A 80 0.65 8.11 -18.08
N GLY A 81 1.20 6.91 -17.83
CA GLY A 81 2.63 6.71 -17.62
C GLY A 81 3.38 6.68 -18.94
N HIS A 82 4.48 7.42 -18.99
CA HIS A 82 5.46 7.42 -20.07
C HIS A 82 6.86 7.16 -19.50
N GLN A 83 7.82 6.83 -20.35
CA GLN A 83 9.22 6.72 -19.95
C GLN A 83 9.72 8.04 -19.33
N TRP A 84 9.79 8.03 -18.00
CA TRP A 84 10.31 9.09 -17.13
C TRP A 84 9.47 10.37 -16.98
N TYR A 85 8.17 10.31 -17.31
CA TYR A 85 7.23 11.39 -16.99
C TYR A 85 5.78 10.87 -16.93
N TRP A 86 4.88 11.73 -16.46
CA TRP A 86 3.45 11.44 -16.39
C TRP A 86 2.66 12.47 -17.17
N SER A 87 1.63 12.05 -17.89
CA SER A 87 0.64 12.94 -18.48
C SER A 87 -0.68 12.81 -17.73
N TYR A 88 -1.35 13.93 -17.52
CA TYR A 88 -2.61 14.01 -16.79
C TYR A 88 -3.67 14.62 -17.70
N GLU A 89 -4.85 14.00 -17.73
CA GLU A 89 -6.00 14.41 -18.53
C GLU A 89 -7.22 14.52 -17.61
N TYR A 90 -7.83 15.72 -17.53
CA TYR A 90 -9.11 15.87 -16.85
C TYR A 90 -10.25 15.73 -17.86
N SER A 91 -10.80 14.51 -17.95
CA SER A 91 -11.80 14.15 -18.96
C SER A 91 -13.13 14.87 -18.82
N ASP A 92 -13.44 15.39 -17.62
CA ASP A 92 -14.72 16.04 -17.33
C ASP A 92 -14.73 17.53 -17.70
N PHE A 93 -13.56 18.09 -18.02
CA PHE A 93 -13.39 19.47 -18.47
C PHE A 93 -12.99 19.52 -19.95
N SER A 94 -12.90 20.72 -20.52
CA SER A 94 -12.54 20.96 -21.92
C SER A 94 -11.09 20.54 -22.24
N ASN A 95 -10.86 19.24 -22.50
CA ASN A 95 -9.61 18.64 -22.96
C ASN A 95 -8.36 19.23 -22.31
N THR A 96 -8.36 19.38 -20.98
CA THR A 96 -7.19 19.86 -20.26
C THR A 96 -6.24 18.69 -20.05
N GLU A 97 -5.19 18.66 -20.86
CA GLU A 97 -4.08 17.72 -20.76
C GLU A 97 -2.75 18.45 -20.57
N PHE A 98 -1.85 17.85 -19.78
CA PHE A 98 -0.50 18.37 -19.59
C PHE A 98 0.46 17.26 -19.16
N ASP A 99 1.74 17.47 -19.45
CA ASP A 99 2.83 16.61 -19.00
C ASP A 99 3.44 17.14 -17.70
N SER A 100 3.92 16.22 -16.87
CA SER A 100 4.54 16.47 -15.58
C SER A 100 5.91 15.77 -15.54
N TYR A 101 6.96 16.59 -15.59
CA TYR A 101 8.36 16.18 -15.52
C TYR A 101 8.95 16.55 -14.18
N MET A 102 9.91 15.74 -13.72
CA MET A 102 10.72 16.08 -12.54
C MET A 102 11.56 17.32 -12.83
N LYS A 103 11.53 18.31 -11.93
CA LYS A 103 12.36 19.51 -12.07
C LYS A 103 13.85 19.18 -11.97
N PRO A 104 14.69 19.61 -12.93
CA PRO A 104 16.14 19.51 -12.83
C PRO A 104 16.68 20.30 -11.63
N VAL A 105 17.70 19.78 -10.94
CA VAL A 105 18.27 20.39 -9.73
C VAL A 105 18.71 21.85 -9.94
N ASN A 106 19.17 22.19 -11.15
CA ASN A 106 19.65 23.53 -11.49
C ASN A 106 18.52 24.57 -11.62
N GLU A 107 17.28 24.11 -11.79
CA GLU A 107 16.08 24.96 -11.94
C GLU A 107 15.27 25.03 -10.63
N MET A 108 15.73 24.34 -9.58
CA MET A 108 14.97 24.22 -8.34
C MET A 108 15.05 25.49 -7.49
N ASN A 109 13.90 25.88 -6.93
CA ASN A 109 13.84 26.91 -5.91
C ASN A 109 14.31 26.38 -4.54
N LYS A 110 14.73 27.27 -3.63
CA LYS A 110 15.20 26.89 -2.27
C LYS A 110 14.20 26.07 -1.44
N ASN A 111 12.91 26.19 -1.75
CA ASN A 111 11.83 25.51 -1.02
C ASN A 111 11.35 24.21 -1.70
N GLU A 112 11.96 23.83 -2.83
CA GLU A 112 11.57 22.64 -3.59
C GLU A 112 12.36 21.41 -3.12
N ILE A 113 11.72 20.24 -3.20
CA ILE A 113 12.26 18.98 -2.73
C ILE A 113 12.89 18.22 -3.90
N ARG A 114 14.21 18.04 -3.80
CA ARG A 114 15.01 17.28 -4.77
C ARG A 114 14.38 15.92 -5.08
N LEU A 115 14.20 15.63 -6.38
CA LEU A 115 13.59 14.40 -6.94
C LEU A 115 12.09 14.20 -6.69
N LEU A 116 11.39 15.14 -6.06
CA LEU A 116 9.94 15.04 -5.83
C LEU A 116 9.16 16.16 -6.51
N ASP A 117 9.76 17.34 -6.64
CA ASP A 117 9.09 18.46 -7.31
C ASP A 117 9.05 18.28 -8.83
N VAL A 118 7.91 18.68 -9.38
CA VAL A 118 7.59 18.63 -10.81
C VAL A 118 7.32 20.04 -11.35
N ASP A 119 7.42 20.19 -12.66
CA ASP A 119 7.10 21.42 -13.38
C ASP A 119 5.60 21.76 -13.29
N ASN A 120 4.74 20.80 -13.61
CA ASN A 120 3.29 20.91 -13.58
C ASN A 120 2.72 19.93 -12.56
N ARG A 121 2.11 20.47 -11.50
CA ARG A 121 1.44 19.69 -10.46
C ARG A 121 -0.02 19.43 -10.86
N THR A 122 -0.49 18.20 -10.65
CA THR A 122 -1.90 17.86 -10.80
C THR A 122 -2.71 18.42 -9.64
N VAL A 123 -3.75 19.19 -9.97
CA VAL A 123 -4.61 19.89 -9.00
C VAL A 123 -5.97 19.20 -8.97
N ILE A 124 -6.42 18.84 -7.77
CA ILE A 124 -7.71 18.16 -7.57
C ILE A 124 -8.40 18.83 -6.38
N PRO A 125 -9.73 19.08 -6.45
CA PRO A 125 -10.47 19.69 -5.36
C PRO A 125 -10.46 18.83 -4.08
N MET A 126 -10.20 19.46 -2.94
CA MET A 126 -10.29 18.83 -1.63
C MET A 126 -11.74 18.60 -1.20
N ASN A 127 -11.96 17.61 -0.33
CA ASN A 127 -13.23 17.11 0.18
C ASN A 127 -14.15 16.58 -0.92
N THR A 128 -13.57 15.97 -1.95
CA THR A 128 -14.33 15.39 -3.06
C THR A 128 -13.81 14.00 -3.39
N GLN A 129 -14.74 13.12 -3.78
CA GLN A 129 -14.38 11.81 -4.32
C GLN A 129 -13.99 11.97 -5.79
N ALA A 130 -12.73 11.65 -6.08
CA ALA A 130 -12.17 11.64 -7.42
C ALA A 130 -11.97 10.19 -7.88
N ARG A 131 -12.39 9.88 -9.11
CA ARG A 131 -11.99 8.65 -9.79
C ARG A 131 -10.65 8.88 -10.48
N VAL A 132 -9.73 7.95 -10.32
CA VAL A 132 -8.49 7.92 -11.10
C VAL A 132 -8.51 6.74 -12.05
N VAL A 133 -8.17 7.00 -13.30
CA VAL A 133 -7.96 5.97 -14.31
C VAL A 133 -6.50 6.00 -14.74
N VAL A 134 -5.76 4.92 -14.46
CA VAL A 134 -4.33 4.82 -14.71
C VAL A 134 -4.06 3.86 -15.86
N THR A 135 -3.22 4.27 -16.80
CA THR A 135 -2.72 3.46 -17.92
C THR A 135 -1.30 3.89 -18.30
N ALA A 136 -0.69 3.22 -19.26
CA ALA A 136 0.63 3.58 -19.79
C ALA A 136 0.60 3.63 -21.32
N ALA A 137 1.44 4.50 -21.89
CA ALA A 137 1.60 4.62 -23.34
C ALA A 137 2.71 3.69 -23.88
N ASP A 138 3.65 3.25 -23.03
CA ASP A 138 4.84 2.50 -23.46
C ASP A 138 5.08 1.21 -22.66
N VAL A 139 5.66 1.29 -21.48
CA VAL A 139 6.04 0.17 -20.61
C VAL A 139 5.23 0.19 -19.32
N LEU A 140 5.49 -0.77 -18.43
CA LEU A 140 4.86 -0.79 -17.12
C LEU A 140 5.36 0.35 -16.24
N HIS A 141 4.44 1.09 -15.62
CA HIS A 141 4.71 2.04 -14.55
C HIS A 141 3.78 1.78 -13.36
N SER A 142 3.91 2.55 -12.28
CA SER A 142 2.99 2.48 -11.14
C SER A 142 2.78 3.88 -10.59
N TRP A 143 1.54 4.35 -10.62
CA TRP A 143 1.18 5.66 -10.11
C TRP A 143 0.85 5.54 -8.61
N ALA A 144 1.63 6.22 -7.78
CA ALA A 144 1.54 6.08 -6.33
C ALA A 144 1.58 7.42 -5.61
N VAL A 145 0.64 7.61 -4.69
CA VAL A 145 0.60 8.76 -3.77
C VAL A 145 0.41 8.21 -2.35
N PRO A 146 1.51 7.93 -1.62
CA PRO A 146 1.44 7.22 -0.33
C PRO A 146 0.57 7.91 0.72
N ALA A 147 0.55 9.25 0.75
CA ALA A 147 -0.26 10.02 1.69
C ALA A 147 -1.78 9.81 1.48
N LEU A 148 -2.21 9.50 0.25
CA LEU A 148 -3.59 9.15 -0.07
C LEU A 148 -3.86 7.64 0.01
N GLY A 149 -2.83 6.83 0.30
CA GLY A 149 -2.95 5.36 0.34
C GLY A 149 -3.18 4.71 -1.03
N ILE A 150 -2.79 5.38 -2.12
CA ILE A 150 -3.06 4.91 -3.49
C ILE A 150 -1.77 4.43 -4.15
N LYS A 151 -1.88 3.27 -4.79
CA LYS A 151 -0.90 2.74 -5.73
C LYS A 151 -1.64 1.92 -6.78
N ILE A 152 -1.57 2.33 -8.04
CA ILE A 152 -2.24 1.67 -9.16
C ILE A 152 -1.23 1.48 -10.29
N ASP A 153 -1.09 0.24 -10.77
CA ASP A 153 -0.19 -0.05 -11.86
C ASP A 153 -0.72 0.52 -13.18
N ALA A 154 0.18 1.14 -13.94
CA ALA A 154 -0.05 1.66 -15.27
C ALA A 154 0.40 0.60 -16.27
N VAL A 155 -0.56 -0.05 -16.94
CA VAL A 155 -0.29 -1.16 -17.86
C VAL A 155 -0.72 -0.75 -19.27
N PRO A 156 0.17 -0.83 -20.28
CA PRO A 156 -0.19 -0.53 -21.66
C PRO A 156 -1.36 -1.39 -22.14
N GLY A 157 -2.37 -0.74 -22.73
CA GLY A 157 -3.58 -1.43 -23.21
C GLY A 157 -4.60 -1.81 -22.13
N ARG A 158 -4.40 -1.39 -20.87
CA ARG A 158 -5.37 -1.59 -19.78
C ARG A 158 -5.65 -0.29 -19.03
N LEU A 159 -6.92 -0.04 -18.74
CA LEU A 159 -7.37 1.05 -17.88
C LEU A 159 -7.65 0.50 -16.48
N ASN A 160 -6.76 0.78 -15.53
CA ASN A 160 -7.00 0.47 -14.12
C ASN A 160 -7.68 1.64 -13.45
N GLN A 161 -8.67 1.37 -12.59
CA GLN A 161 -9.40 2.41 -11.88
C GLN A 161 -9.15 2.32 -10.38
N GLY A 162 -9.23 3.46 -9.71
CA GLY A 162 -9.31 3.55 -8.27
C GLY A 162 -9.98 4.85 -7.85
N THR A 163 -10.22 4.99 -6.55
CA THR A 163 -10.84 6.18 -5.97
C THR A 163 -9.88 6.88 -5.03
N MET A 164 -9.90 8.21 -5.07
CA MET A 164 -9.26 9.05 -4.08
C MET A 164 -10.31 9.88 -3.39
N ASN A 165 -10.17 9.99 -2.08
CA ASN A 165 -10.87 11.00 -1.31
C ASN A 165 -9.79 11.92 -0.73
N ILE A 166 -9.75 13.16 -1.22
CA ILE A 166 -8.73 14.16 -0.87
C ILE A 166 -9.30 15.10 0.19
#